data_AF-A0A557ZZQ2-F1
#
_entry.id   AF-A0A557ZZQ2-F1
#
_cell.length_a   1.000
_cell.length_b   1.000
_cell.length_c   1.000
_cell.angle_alpha   90.00
_cell.angle_beta   90.00
_cell.angle_gamma   90.00
#
_symmetry.space_group_name_H-M   'P 1'
#
loop_
_entity.id
_entity.type
_entity.pdbx_description
1 polymer ?
#
loop_
_entity_poly.entity_id
_entity_poly.type
_entity_poly.pdbx_seq_one_letter_code
_entity_poly.pdbx_strand_id
1 'polypeptide(L)'
;MASNPTRSRSRASVSRALALVIGVVYLVLGIAGFFLIDKPLWVFHTGPLLDVVRTAIGLLALVAARKGATAQVIGLVLFFGLAGFTVYGSLSAATMQPGDVRHFFDVHWGDNILHGITAVLGLVMGLLPQRAVHERPDPGHEE
;
A
#
# COMPACT_ATOMS: atom_id res chain seq x y z
N MET A 1 13.98 -30.89 -8.48
CA MET A 1 14.00 -29.53 -9.05
C MET A 1 14.36 -28.53 -7.94
N ALA A 2 15.64 -28.17 -7.78
CA ALA A 2 16.12 -27.36 -6.66
C ALA A 2 15.76 -25.88 -6.84
N SER A 3 15.07 -25.28 -5.87
CA SER A 3 14.75 -23.85 -5.89
C SER A 3 15.99 -23.03 -5.50
N ASN A 4 16.49 -22.21 -6.44
CA ASN A 4 17.74 -21.47 -6.31
C ASN A 4 17.63 -20.37 -5.21
N PRO A 5 18.44 -20.38 -4.14
CA PRO A 5 18.35 -19.43 -3.01
C PRO A 5 18.58 -17.96 -3.37
N THR A 6 19.07 -17.67 -4.56
CA THR A 6 19.22 -16.32 -5.11
C THR A 6 17.87 -15.67 -5.44
N ARG A 7 16.91 -16.41 -6.02
CA ARG A 7 15.56 -15.86 -6.33
C ARG A 7 14.77 -15.51 -5.09
N SER A 8 14.95 -16.24 -3.98
CA SER A 8 14.18 -16.02 -2.75
C SER A 8 14.58 -14.73 -2.02
N ARG A 9 15.89 -14.40 -1.96
CA ARG A 9 16.36 -13.14 -1.37
C ARG A 9 15.90 -11.93 -2.20
N SER A 10 15.96 -12.06 -3.52
CA SER A 10 15.52 -11.03 -4.47
C SER A 10 14.02 -10.70 -4.33
N ARG A 11 13.14 -11.68 -4.14
CA ARG A 11 11.69 -11.43 -4.00
C ARG A 11 11.31 -10.70 -2.71
N ALA A 12 11.91 -11.09 -1.59
CA ALA A 12 11.73 -10.36 -0.32
C ALA A 12 12.23 -8.91 -0.43
N SER A 13 13.31 -8.66 -1.19
CA SER A 13 13.75 -7.29 -1.47
C SER A 13 12.79 -6.51 -2.38
N VAL A 14 12.07 -7.17 -3.31
CA VAL A 14 11.08 -6.50 -4.17
C VAL A 14 9.88 -6.00 -3.35
N SER A 15 9.25 -6.85 -2.51
CA SER A 15 8.12 -6.40 -1.68
C SER A 15 8.53 -5.24 -0.77
N ARG A 16 9.75 -5.31 -0.24
CA ARG A 16 10.33 -4.28 0.63
C ARG A 16 10.57 -2.96 -0.12
N ALA A 17 11.11 -3.03 -1.34
CA ALA A 17 11.35 -1.85 -2.18
C ALA A 17 10.03 -1.20 -2.60
N LEU A 18 9.02 -1.99 -2.98
CA LEU A 18 7.69 -1.48 -3.32
C LEU A 18 7.02 -0.81 -2.10
N ALA A 19 7.06 -1.45 -0.92
CA ALA A 19 6.56 -0.84 0.32
C ALA A 19 7.25 0.50 0.63
N LEU A 20 8.57 0.58 0.41
CA LEU A 20 9.32 1.81 0.61
C LEU A 20 8.85 2.92 -0.35
N VAL A 21 8.76 2.61 -1.65
CA VAL A 21 8.34 3.59 -2.67
C VAL A 21 6.92 4.08 -2.38
N ILE A 22 5.98 3.17 -2.14
CA ILE A 22 4.60 3.52 -1.77
C ILE A 22 4.59 4.40 -0.52
N GLY A 23 5.35 4.00 0.51
CA GLY A 23 5.47 4.74 1.75
C GLY A 23 5.96 6.17 1.56
N VAL A 24 7.02 6.36 0.76
CA VAL A 24 7.55 7.69 0.45
C VAL A 24 6.53 8.53 -0.33
N VAL A 25 5.93 7.97 -1.39
CA VAL A 25 4.97 8.70 -2.23
C VAL A 25 3.77 9.18 -1.42
N TYR A 26 3.14 8.29 -0.65
CA TYR A 26 1.98 8.64 0.17
C TYR A 26 2.33 9.61 1.29
N LEU A 27 3.50 9.45 1.92
CA LEU A 27 3.95 10.37 2.96
C LEU A 27 4.21 11.77 2.40
N VAL A 28 4.88 11.88 1.25
CA VAL A 28 5.13 13.17 0.59
C VAL A 28 3.82 13.84 0.19
N LEU A 29 2.90 13.10 -0.43
CA LEU A 29 1.59 13.65 -0.81
C LEU A 29 0.78 14.11 0.41
N GLY A 30 0.74 13.32 1.48
CA GLY A 30 0.03 13.68 2.70
C GLY A 30 0.63 14.89 3.41
N ILE A 31 1.95 14.91 3.60
CA ILE A 31 2.65 16.05 4.22
C ILE A 31 2.47 17.31 3.37
N ALA A 32 2.71 17.23 2.06
CA ALA A 32 2.57 18.38 1.16
C ALA A 32 1.11 18.89 1.11
N GLY A 33 0.12 17.98 1.15
CA GLY A 33 -1.30 18.34 1.17
C GLY A 33 -1.69 19.21 2.37
N PHE A 34 -1.13 18.94 3.56
CA PHE A 34 -1.35 19.81 4.72
C PHE A 34 -0.86 21.25 4.54
N PHE A 35 0.16 21.48 3.71
CA PHE A 35 0.63 22.83 3.39
C PHE A 35 -0.18 23.49 2.26
N LEU A 36 -1.01 22.72 1.56
CA LEU A 36 -1.76 23.12 0.37
C LEU A 36 -3.26 22.87 0.53
N ILE A 37 -3.79 22.89 1.76
CA ILE A 37 -5.21 22.61 2.03
C ILE A 37 -6.14 23.35 1.04
N ASP A 38 -7.06 22.58 0.45
CA ASP A 38 -8.02 23.00 -0.58
C ASP A 38 -7.39 23.56 -1.88
N LYS A 39 -6.10 23.29 -2.14
CA LYS A 39 -5.41 23.63 -3.38
C LYS A 39 -4.82 22.37 -4.01
N PRO A 40 -5.11 22.10 -5.30
CA PRO A 40 -4.64 20.88 -5.94
C PRO A 40 -3.10 20.79 -5.94
N LEU A 41 -2.58 19.62 -5.59
CA LEU A 41 -1.18 19.27 -5.77
C LEU A 41 -1.03 18.53 -7.09
N TRP A 42 -0.76 19.29 -8.16
CA TRP A 42 -0.76 18.81 -9.55
C TRP A 42 -2.12 18.26 -9.98
N VAL A 43 -2.30 16.93 -9.96
CA VAL A 43 -3.54 16.24 -10.31
C VAL A 43 -4.24 15.64 -9.09
N PHE A 44 -3.64 15.78 -7.91
CA PHE A 44 -4.15 15.23 -6.66
C PHE A 44 -4.93 16.29 -5.89
N HIS A 45 -6.08 15.89 -5.36
CA HIS A 45 -6.78 16.72 -4.39
C HIS A 45 -6.07 16.68 -3.04
N THR A 46 -6.25 17.76 -2.28
CA THR A 46 -5.73 17.93 -0.92
C THR A 46 -6.90 18.26 -0.03
N GLY A 47 -6.90 17.76 1.19
CA GLY A 47 -7.97 17.97 2.14
C GLY A 47 -7.60 17.35 3.47
N PRO A 48 -8.02 17.93 4.61
CA PRO A 48 -7.46 17.55 5.92
C PRO A 48 -7.53 16.05 6.21
N LEU A 49 -8.69 15.41 5.97
CA LEU A 49 -8.86 13.99 6.21
C LEU A 49 -8.08 13.12 5.20
N LEU A 50 -8.09 13.49 3.91
CA LEU A 50 -7.37 12.77 2.86
C LEU A 50 -5.86 12.78 3.13
N ASP A 51 -5.33 13.93 3.56
CA ASP A 51 -3.90 14.11 3.84
C ASP A 51 -3.46 13.41 5.13
N VAL A 52 -4.32 13.34 6.14
CA VAL A 52 -4.14 12.45 7.31
C VAL A 52 -4.04 10.99 6.87
N VAL A 53 -4.99 10.51 6.06
CA VAL A 53 -5.02 9.12 5.60
C VAL A 53 -3.78 8.79 4.78
N ARG A 54 -3.36 9.69 3.87
CA ARG A 54 -2.14 9.51 3.08
C ARG A 54 -0.90 9.46 3.95
N THR A 55 -0.79 10.35 4.92
CA THR A 55 0.33 10.37 5.87
C THR A 55 0.37 9.06 6.66
N ALA A 56 -0.77 8.58 7.16
CA ALA A 56 -0.86 7.33 7.90
C ALA A 56 -0.46 6.12 7.04
N ILE A 57 -0.97 6.02 5.82
CA ILE A 57 -0.58 4.99 4.84
C ILE A 57 0.93 5.04 4.60
N GLY A 58 1.46 6.24 4.35
CA GLY A 58 2.89 6.47 4.12
C GLY A 58 3.74 5.94 5.25
N LEU A 59 3.43 6.33 6.49
CA LEU A 59 4.14 5.88 7.69
C LEU A 59 4.06 4.36 7.89
N LEU A 60 2.86 3.78 7.76
CA LEU A 60 2.67 2.33 7.93
C LEU A 60 3.46 1.53 6.88
N ALA A 61 3.45 1.97 5.62
CA ALA A 61 4.21 1.34 4.55
C ALA A 61 5.73 1.46 4.77
N LEU A 62 6.23 2.62 5.22
CA LEU A 62 7.65 2.80 5.57
C LEU A 62 8.09 1.91 6.74
N VAL A 63 7.25 1.78 7.78
CA VAL A 63 7.53 0.87 8.91
C VAL A 63 7.53 -0.57 8.44
N ALA A 64 6.54 -0.96 7.62
CA ALA A 64 6.43 -2.30 7.07
C ALA A 64 7.57 -2.65 6.09
N ALA A 65 8.16 -1.65 5.42
CA ALA A 65 9.34 -1.80 4.56
C ALA A 65 10.62 -2.16 5.33
N ARG A 66 10.58 -2.37 6.65
CA ARG A 66 11.74 -2.85 7.43
C ARG A 66 11.95 -4.36 7.33
N LYS A 67 10.89 -5.14 7.13
CA LYS A 67 10.95 -6.61 7.03
C LYS A 67 10.14 -7.11 5.83
N GLY A 68 10.63 -8.15 5.15
CA GLY A 68 9.93 -8.73 3.99
C GLY A 68 8.52 -9.19 4.35
N ALA A 69 8.34 -9.87 5.49
CA ALA A 69 7.05 -10.36 5.93
C ALA A 69 6.03 -9.25 6.18
N THR A 70 6.42 -8.18 6.88
CA THR A 70 5.54 -7.04 7.13
C THR A 70 5.22 -6.27 5.84
N ALA A 71 6.17 -6.19 4.91
CA ALA A 71 5.95 -5.60 3.59
C ALA A 71 4.87 -6.34 2.77
N GLN A 72 4.71 -7.64 2.95
CA GLN A 72 3.63 -8.38 2.29
C GLN A 72 2.28 -8.17 2.96
N VAL A 73 2.26 -8.20 4.29
CA VAL A 73 1.03 -7.94 5.07
C VAL A 73 0.48 -6.56 4.74
N ILE A 74 1.32 -5.53 4.76
CA ILE A 74 0.87 -4.18 4.37
C ILE A 74 0.42 -4.14 2.92
N GLY A 75 1.02 -4.94 2.02
CA GLY A 75 0.60 -5.05 0.63
C GLY A 75 -0.86 -5.51 0.50
N LEU A 76 -1.26 -6.55 1.25
CA LEU A 76 -2.65 -7.02 1.25
C LEU A 76 -3.61 -5.99 1.88
N VAL A 77 -3.21 -5.35 2.98
CA VAL A 77 -3.99 -4.28 3.61
C VAL A 77 -4.23 -3.13 2.63
N LEU A 78 -3.17 -2.70 1.93
CA LEU A 78 -3.25 -1.66 0.91
C LEU A 78 -4.12 -2.10 -0.27
N PHE A 79 -4.00 -3.34 -0.72
CA PHE A 79 -4.85 -3.87 -1.78
C PHE A 79 -6.33 -3.74 -1.43
N PHE A 80 -6.78 -4.31 -0.31
CA PHE A 80 -8.20 -4.27 0.04
C PHE A 80 -8.69 -2.85 0.33
N GLY A 81 -7.92 -2.07 1.09
CA GLY A 81 -8.29 -0.70 1.43
C GLY A 81 -8.41 0.17 0.17
N LEU A 82 -7.40 0.15 -0.69
CA LEU A 82 -7.34 1.07 -1.83
C LEU A 82 -8.14 0.55 -3.03
N ALA A 83 -8.35 -0.76 -3.18
CA ALA A 83 -9.31 -1.28 -4.15
C ALA A 83 -10.74 -0.84 -3.78
N GLY A 84 -11.10 -0.91 -2.49
CA GLY A 84 -12.38 -0.37 -2.00
C GLY A 84 -12.54 1.11 -2.33
N PHE A 85 -11.52 1.93 -2.03
CA PHE A 85 -11.53 3.35 -2.41
C PHE A 85 -11.61 3.58 -3.93
N THR A 86 -10.92 2.77 -4.73
CA THR A 86 -10.92 2.88 -6.19
C THR A 86 -12.30 2.58 -6.77
N VAL A 87 -12.96 1.53 -6.27
CA VAL A 87 -14.32 1.18 -6.69
C VAL A 87 -15.31 2.27 -6.25
N TYR A 88 -15.21 2.73 -5.01
CA TYR A 88 -16.04 3.80 -4.48
C TYR A 88 -15.90 5.10 -5.29
N GLY A 89 -14.67 5.56 -5.54
CA GLY A 89 -14.39 6.77 -6.30
C GLY A 89 -14.86 6.67 -7.74
N SER A 90 -14.60 5.54 -8.41
CA SER A 90 -15.08 5.27 -9.77
C SER A 90 -16.60 5.32 -9.87
N LEU A 91 -17.29 4.66 -8.94
CA LEU A 91 -18.74 4.60 -8.94
C LEU A 91 -19.34 5.99 -8.63
N SER A 92 -18.78 6.71 -7.66
CA SER A 92 -19.21 8.08 -7.34
C SER A 92 -19.03 9.04 -8.52
N ALA A 93 -17.93 8.90 -9.26
CA ALA A 93 -17.68 9.69 -10.46
C ALA A 93 -18.66 9.32 -11.60
N ALA A 94 -18.92 8.04 -11.80
CA ALA A 94 -19.79 7.54 -12.87
C ALA A 94 -21.28 7.86 -12.64
N THR A 95 -21.76 7.90 -11.39
CA THR A 95 -23.18 8.10 -11.08
C THR A 95 -23.55 9.55 -10.82
N MET A 96 -22.58 10.48 -10.76
CA MET A 96 -22.78 11.88 -10.33
C MET A 96 -23.51 12.03 -8.99
N GLN A 97 -23.55 10.99 -8.16
CA GLN A 97 -24.11 11.01 -6.81
C GLN A 97 -22.98 10.98 -5.79
N PRO A 98 -22.40 12.14 -5.44
CA PRO A 98 -21.63 12.24 -4.22
C PRO A 98 -22.55 11.91 -3.04
N GLY A 99 -22.29 10.81 -2.34
CA GLY A 99 -22.77 10.74 -0.96
C GLY A 99 -22.20 11.94 -0.18
N ASP A 100 -22.89 12.38 0.86
CA ASP A 100 -22.54 13.50 1.77
C ASP A 100 -21.06 13.52 2.24
N VAL A 101 -20.36 12.40 2.12
CA VAL A 101 -18.96 12.22 2.46
C VAL A 101 -17.97 12.93 1.52
N ARG A 102 -18.36 13.42 0.33
CA ARG A 102 -17.43 14.21 -0.51
C ARG A 102 -16.94 15.48 0.20
N HIS A 103 -17.72 16.03 1.15
CA HIS A 103 -17.27 17.17 1.96
C HIS A 103 -16.07 16.86 2.85
N PHE A 104 -15.85 15.58 3.18
CA PHE A 104 -14.74 15.14 4.02
C PHE A 104 -13.71 14.30 3.25
N PHE A 105 -14.11 13.65 2.15
CA PHE A 105 -13.31 12.72 1.38
C PHE A 105 -13.54 12.92 -0.12
N ASP A 106 -13.04 14.03 -0.65
CA ASP A 106 -13.15 14.37 -2.08
C ASP A 106 -12.07 13.65 -2.89
N VAL A 107 -12.40 12.46 -3.40
CA VAL A 107 -11.50 11.63 -4.22
C VAL A 107 -11.75 11.96 -5.68
N HIS A 108 -10.80 12.62 -6.33
CA HIS A 108 -10.85 12.93 -7.76
C HIS A 108 -10.23 11.80 -8.58
N TRP A 109 -10.33 11.90 -9.91
CA TRP A 109 -9.80 10.91 -10.83
C TRP A 109 -8.30 10.64 -10.63
N GLY A 110 -7.50 11.68 -10.34
CA GLY A 110 -6.06 11.52 -10.07
C GLY A 110 -5.81 10.65 -8.83
N ASP A 111 -6.57 10.87 -7.77
CA ASP A 111 -6.49 10.10 -6.54
C ASP A 111 -6.96 8.67 -6.76
N ASN A 112 -8.04 8.50 -7.52
CA ASN A 112 -8.62 7.19 -7.85
C ASN A 112 -7.65 6.31 -8.66
N ILE A 113 -6.93 6.90 -9.63
CA ILE A 113 -5.88 6.21 -10.39
C ILE A 113 -4.72 5.80 -9.47
N LEU A 114 -4.27 6.71 -8.58
CA LEU A 114 -3.22 6.39 -7.61
C LEU A 114 -3.62 5.25 -6.68
N HIS A 115 -4.85 5.26 -6.17
CA HIS A 115 -5.40 4.16 -5.36
C HIS A 115 -5.42 2.85 -6.14
N GLY A 116 -5.87 2.86 -7.39
CA GLY A 116 -5.93 1.67 -8.24
C GLY A 116 -4.56 1.07 -8.51
N ILE A 117 -3.58 1.89 -8.91
CA ILE A 117 -2.19 1.45 -9.13
C ILE A 117 -1.60 0.88 -7.84
N THR A 118 -1.77 1.58 -6.73
CA THR A 118 -1.23 1.16 -5.43
C THR A 118 -1.89 -0.13 -4.94
N ALA A 119 -3.18 -0.33 -5.20
CA ALA A 119 -3.87 -1.56 -4.89
C ALA A 119 -3.27 -2.75 -5.67
N VAL A 120 -3.04 -2.59 -6.97
CA VAL A 120 -2.38 -3.62 -7.80
C VAL A 120 -0.98 -3.93 -7.27
N LEU A 121 -0.18 -2.90 -6.94
CA LEU A 121 1.15 -3.10 -6.35
C LEU A 121 1.07 -3.81 -4.99
N GLY A 122 0.09 -3.46 -4.16
CA GLY A 122 -0.18 -4.12 -2.88
C GLY A 122 -0.51 -5.60 -3.06
N LEU A 123 -1.32 -5.95 -4.06
CA LEU A 123 -1.63 -7.34 -4.38
C LEU A 123 -0.39 -8.10 -4.84
N VAL A 124 0.42 -7.51 -5.72
CA VAL A 124 1.70 -8.09 -6.16
C VAL A 124 2.61 -8.34 -4.96
N MET A 125 2.73 -7.36 -4.05
CA MET A 125 3.52 -7.52 -2.83
C MET A 125 3.02 -8.65 -1.94
N GLY A 126 1.70 -8.75 -1.74
CA GLY A 126 1.05 -9.71 -0.86
C GLY A 126 1.08 -11.15 -1.37
N LEU A 127 1.08 -11.36 -2.69
CA LEU A 127 1.09 -12.70 -3.30
C LEU A 127 2.49 -13.26 -3.54
N LEU A 128 3.55 -12.49 -3.29
CA LEU A 128 4.92 -13.00 -3.45
C LEU A 128 5.21 -14.09 -2.41
N PRO A 129 5.71 -15.29 -2.78
CA PRO A 129 5.93 -16.37 -1.83
C PRO A 129 6.98 -16.04 -0.75
N GLN A 130 6.69 -16.33 0.52
CA GLN A 130 7.67 -16.32 1.63
C GLN A 130 8.17 -17.73 1.96
N ARG A 131 9.42 -17.85 2.44
CA ARG A 131 9.89 -19.12 3.00
C ARG A 131 9.27 -19.30 4.38
N ALA A 132 8.62 -20.45 4.62
CA ALA A 132 8.45 -20.96 5.97
C ALA A 132 9.84 -21.37 6.48
N VAL A 133 10.24 -20.87 7.64
CA VAL A 133 11.37 -21.46 8.38
C VAL A 133 10.86 -22.81 8.85
N HIS A 134 11.22 -23.87 8.13
CA HIS A 134 10.99 -25.23 8.60
C HIS A 134 12.05 -25.47 9.68
N GLU A 135 11.70 -25.29 10.95
CA GLU A 135 12.46 -25.88 12.05
C GLU A 135 12.45 -27.39 11.81
N ARG A 136 13.61 -27.95 11.44
CA ARG A 136 13.75 -29.40 11.42
C ARG A 136 13.69 -29.85 12.89
N PRO A 137 12.84 -30.83 13.24
CA PRO A 137 12.96 -31.52 14.52
C PRO A 137 14.38 -32.08 14.64
N ASP A 138 15.05 -31.80 15.75
CA ASP A 138 16.37 -32.32 16.05
C ASP A 138 16.32 -33.85 16.14
N PRO A 139 16.96 -34.60 15.22
CA PRO A 139 16.97 -36.04 15.29
C PRO A 139 18.07 -36.48 16.27
N GLY A 140 17.69 -36.68 17.53
CA GLY A 140 18.30 -37.70 18.36
C GLY A 140 19.14 -37.23 19.54
N HIS A 141 18.61 -37.48 20.73
CA HIS A 141 19.38 -38.15 21.78
C HIS A 141 18.65 -39.47 22.08
N GLU A 142 18.94 -40.51 21.28
CA GLU A 142 18.71 -41.90 21.69
C GLU A 142 20.06 -42.43 22.18
N GLU A 143 20.21 -42.52 23.51
CA GLU A 143 21.25 -43.29 24.19
C GLU A 143 20.64 -44.57 24.77
#